data_AF-A0AAW5XS10-F1
#
_entry.id   AF-A0AAW5XS10-F1
#
_cell.length_a   1.000
_cell.length_b   1.000
_cell.length_c   1.000
_cell.angle_alpha   90.00
_cell.angle_beta   90.00
_cell.angle_gamma   90.00
#
_symmetry.space_group_name_H-M   'P 1'
#
loop_
_entity.id
_entity.type
_entity.pdbx_description
1 polymer ?
#
loop_
_entity_poly.entity_id
_entity_poly.type
_entity_poly.pdbx_seq_one_letter_code
_entity_poly.pdbx_strand_id
1 'polypeptide(L)'
;MRKKQVNVMGFSTVCSYKIEEGKSYPVIFDITVFDNIEINEGIEGVKSLKRIDNSFKYRISGILNRGFIDAGIIITDEDEIFLERSEYFNKYVEIEVA
;
A
#
# COMPACT_ATOMS: atom_id res chain seq x y z
N MET A 1 17.22 12.02 -12.34
CA MET A 1 16.55 10.98 -11.53
C MET A 1 15.14 10.77 -12.08
N ARG A 2 14.75 9.55 -12.49
CA ARG A 2 13.37 9.27 -12.95
C ARG A 2 12.46 9.19 -11.72
N LYS A 3 11.38 9.96 -11.67
CA LYS A 3 10.33 9.80 -10.66
C LYS A 3 9.64 8.45 -10.89
N LYS A 4 9.54 7.63 -9.86
CA LYS A 4 8.79 6.36 -9.91
C LYS A 4 7.31 6.72 -9.92
N GLN A 5 6.60 6.42 -11.01
CA GLN A 5 5.17 6.68 -11.13
C GLN A 5 4.42 5.41 -10.74
N VAL A 6 3.46 5.54 -9.83
CA VAL A 6 2.53 4.48 -9.45
C VAL A 6 1.16 4.88 -9.99
N ASN A 7 0.49 3.95 -10.68
CA ASN A 7 -0.87 4.15 -11.16
C ASN A 7 -1.82 3.29 -10.32
N VAL A 8 -2.85 3.93 -9.78
CA VAL A 8 -3.86 3.28 -8.94
C VAL A 8 -5.23 3.60 -9.52
N MET A 9 -6.13 2.63 -9.45
CA MET A 9 -7.54 2.80 -9.82
C MET A 9 -8.38 2.64 -8.56
N GLY A 10 -9.23 3.61 -8.28
CA GLY A 10 -10.14 3.61 -7.13
C GLY A 10 -11.55 3.98 -7.55
N PHE A 11 -12.51 3.61 -6.72
CA PHE A 11 -13.92 3.94 -6.90
C PHE A 11 -14.39 4.74 -5.68
N SER A 12 -15.21 5.76 -5.91
CA SER A 12 -15.79 6.57 -4.85
C SER A 12 -17.29 6.69 -5.09
N THR A 13 -18.10 6.31 -4.10
CA THR A 13 -19.55 6.50 -4.11
C THR A 13 -19.94 7.90 -3.63
N VAL A 14 -19.07 8.55 -2.85
CA VAL A 14 -19.27 9.91 -2.31
C VAL A 14 -17.99 10.71 -2.52
N CYS A 15 -18.06 11.75 -3.35
CA CYS A 15 -16.97 12.69 -3.56
C CYS A 15 -17.45 14.10 -3.20
N SER A 16 -16.90 14.69 -2.14
CA SER A 16 -17.33 15.99 -1.59
C SER A 16 -16.99 17.18 -2.49
N TYR A 17 -16.16 16.98 -3.51
CA TYR A 17 -15.78 17.97 -4.50
C TYR A 17 -15.56 17.32 -5.86
N LYS A 18 -15.62 18.12 -6.93
CA LYS A 18 -15.36 17.64 -8.29
C LYS A 18 -13.85 17.43 -8.48
N ILE A 19 -13.47 16.25 -8.96
CA ILE A 19 -12.10 15.99 -9.44
C ILE A 19 -11.99 16.49 -10.89
N GLU A 20 -10.97 17.29 -11.17
CA GLU A 20 -10.69 17.83 -12.49
C GLU A 20 -9.44 17.18 -13.10
N GLU A 21 -9.52 16.82 -14.38
CA GLU A 21 -8.39 16.23 -15.10
C GLU A 21 -7.20 17.21 -15.17
N GLY A 22 -5.99 16.69 -15.00
CA GLY A 22 -4.75 17.47 -15.04
C GLY A 22 -4.44 18.26 -13.75
N LYS A 23 -5.29 18.19 -12.73
CA LYS A 23 -5.01 18.76 -11.40
C LYS A 23 -4.30 17.75 -10.49
N SER A 24 -3.66 18.28 -9.44
CA SER A 24 -2.99 17.49 -8.40
C SER A 24 -3.74 17.63 -7.08
N TYR A 25 -3.91 16.50 -6.39
CA TYR A 25 -4.62 16.44 -5.12
C TYR A 25 -3.76 15.68 -4.10
N PRO A 26 -3.78 16.09 -2.82
CA PRO A 26 -3.21 15.26 -1.76
C PRO A 26 -4.04 13.98 -1.65
N VAL A 27 -3.34 12.85 -1.49
CA VAL A 27 -3.95 11.54 -1.28
C VAL A 27 -3.28 10.87 -0.08
N ILE A 28 -4.09 10.16 0.69
CA ILE A 28 -3.64 9.30 1.78
C ILE A 28 -3.91 7.87 1.33
N PHE A 29 -2.95 6.99 1.56
CA PHE A 29 -3.10 5.56 1.32
C PHE A 29 -3.20 4.88 2.67
N ASP A 30 -4.31 4.17 2.86
CA ASP A 30 -4.55 3.30 4.00
C ASP A 30 -4.83 1.89 3.49
N ILE A 31 -4.61 0.89 4.34
CA ILE A 31 -4.83 -0.52 4.03
C ILE A 31 -6.02 -1.03 4.85
N THR A 32 -6.97 -1.64 4.15
CA THR A 32 -8.06 -2.39 4.79
C THR A 32 -7.96 -3.82 4.31
N VAL A 33 -7.98 -4.78 5.24
CA VAL A 33 -7.96 -6.21 4.91
C VAL A 33 -9.23 -6.84 5.48
N PHE A 34 -10.03 -7.45 4.61
CA PHE A 34 -11.31 -8.08 5.00
C PHE A 34 -11.14 -9.49 5.58
N ASP A 35 -10.03 -10.15 5.26
CA ASP A 35 -9.65 -11.49 5.72
C ASP A 35 -8.28 -11.44 6.42
N ASN A 36 -7.59 -12.58 6.55
CA ASN A 36 -6.23 -12.61 7.06
C ASN A 36 -5.23 -12.04 6.04
N ILE A 37 -4.30 -11.22 6.53
CA ILE A 37 -3.17 -10.74 5.74
C ILE A 37 -2.06 -11.79 5.71
N GLU A 38 -1.61 -12.15 4.50
CA GLU A 38 -0.39 -12.94 4.29
C GLU A 38 0.80 -12.00 4.10
N ILE A 39 1.79 -12.12 5.00
CA ILE A 39 3.03 -11.35 4.95
C ILE A 39 4.18 -12.35 4.80
N ASN A 40 5.02 -12.13 3.79
CA ASN A 40 6.23 -12.92 3.53
C ASN A 40 7.47 -12.05 3.74
N GLU A 41 8.62 -12.69 4.00
CA GLU A 41 9.91 -11.99 3.99
C GLU A 41 10.19 -11.42 2.60
N GLY A 42 10.55 -10.14 2.56
CA GLY A 42 10.82 -9.39 1.33
C GLY A 42 12.30 -9.33 1.01
N ILE A 43 12.59 -8.84 -0.20
CA ILE A 43 13.97 -8.61 -0.65
C ILE A 43 14.47 -7.29 -0.07
N GLU A 44 15.65 -7.31 0.54
CA GLU A 44 16.27 -6.11 1.13
C GLU A 44 16.42 -4.98 0.09
N GLY A 45 16.04 -3.77 0.50
CA GLY A 45 16.09 -2.57 -0.34
C GLY A 45 14.97 -2.46 -1.39
N VAL A 46 14.12 -3.48 -1.55
CA VAL A 46 13.01 -3.44 -2.52
C VAL A 46 11.81 -2.73 -1.92
N LYS A 47 11.42 -1.63 -2.57
CA LYS A 47 10.25 -0.82 -2.27
C LYS A 47 9.37 -0.65 -3.50
N SER A 48 8.14 -1.17 -3.48
CA SER A 48 7.19 -1.00 -4.58
C SER A 48 5.74 -1.26 -4.20
N LEU A 49 4.84 -0.54 -4.88
CA LEU A 49 3.43 -0.90 -5.03
C LEU A 49 3.19 -1.28 -6.50
N LYS A 50 2.84 -2.53 -6.78
CA LYS A 50 2.61 -3.02 -8.15
C LYS A 50 1.28 -3.73 -8.25
N ARG A 51 0.47 -3.36 -9.23
CA ARG A 51 -0.75 -4.09 -9.59
C ARG A 51 -0.36 -5.47 -10.14
N ILE A 52 -1.10 -6.50 -9.72
CA ILE A 52 -0.93 -7.89 -10.19
C ILE A 52 -1.91 -8.11 -11.36
N ASP A 53 -1.34 -8.41 -12.53
CA ASP A 53 -2.07 -8.65 -13.77
C ASP A 53 -3.10 -7.54 -14.08
N ASN A 54 -4.27 -7.90 -14.60
CA ASN A 54 -5.40 -6.99 -14.81
C ASN A 54 -6.47 -7.11 -13.71
N SER A 55 -6.05 -7.47 -12.48
CA SER A 55 -6.95 -7.67 -11.32
C SER A 55 -7.02 -6.42 -10.44
N PHE A 56 -7.79 -6.44 -9.34
CA PHE A 56 -7.72 -5.39 -8.30
C PHE A 56 -6.62 -5.64 -7.26
N LYS A 57 -5.84 -6.72 -7.44
CA LYS A 57 -4.79 -7.09 -6.51
C LYS A 57 -3.54 -6.25 -6.69
N TYR A 58 -2.86 -5.99 -5.58
CA TYR A 58 -1.57 -5.32 -5.53
C TYR A 58 -0.59 -6.12 -4.69
N ARG A 59 0.66 -6.13 -5.15
CA ARG A 59 1.82 -6.55 -4.39
C ARG A 59 2.51 -5.31 -3.82
N ILE A 60 2.63 -5.30 -2.50
CA ILE A 60 3.27 -4.26 -1.71
C ILE A 60 4.58 -4.84 -1.18
N SER A 61 5.71 -4.24 -1.55
CA SER A 61 7.02 -4.58 -1.02
C SER A 61 7.59 -3.36 -0.32
N GLY A 62 8.04 -3.51 0.92
CA GLY A 62 8.51 -2.38 1.72
C GLY A 62 8.99 -2.77 3.10
N ILE A 63 9.31 -1.77 3.93
CA ILE A 63 9.69 -1.99 5.33
C ILE A 63 8.44 -1.90 6.20
N LEU A 64 8.10 -2.98 6.89
CA LEU A 64 6.96 -3.00 7.80
C LEU A 64 7.32 -2.36 9.14
N ASN A 65 6.48 -1.44 9.61
CA ASN A 65 6.57 -0.82 10.92
C ASN A 65 5.25 -1.03 11.67
N ARG A 66 5.21 -0.59 12.93
CA ARG A 66 4.10 -0.87 13.86
C ARG A 66 2.70 -0.40 13.41
N GLY A 67 2.59 0.51 12.45
CA GLY A 67 1.31 0.99 11.92
C GLY A 67 1.39 1.54 10.51
N PHE A 68 2.44 1.19 9.77
CA PHE A 68 2.59 1.57 8.37
C PHE A 68 3.60 0.65 7.67
N ILE A 69 3.51 0.60 6.35
CA ILE A 69 4.56 0.06 5.48
C ILE A 69 5.14 1.18 4.61
N ASP A 70 6.48 1.28 4.58
CA ASP A 70 7.18 2.15 3.63
C ASP A 70 7.55 1.35 2.37
N ALA A 71 6.71 1.47 1.35
CA ALA A 71 6.86 0.85 0.03
C ALA A 71 7.44 1.82 -1.02
N GLY A 72 8.08 2.92 -0.57
CA GLY A 72 8.39 4.08 -1.40
C GLY A 72 7.23 5.07 -1.51
N ILE A 73 6.08 4.68 -0.99
CA ILE A 73 4.96 5.50 -0.51
C ILE A 73 4.62 4.97 0.89
N ILE A 74 4.10 5.84 1.75
CA ILE A 74 3.63 5.43 3.09
C ILE A 74 2.19 4.96 2.94
N ILE A 75 1.93 3.72 3.36
CA ILE A 75 0.59 3.15 3.48
C ILE A 75 0.37 2.93 4.98
N THR A 76 -0.59 3.64 5.55
CA THR A 76 -0.96 3.51 6.96
C THR A 76 -1.81 2.27 7.19
N ASP A 77 -1.88 1.87 8.46
CA ASP A 77 -2.74 0.82 8.97
C ASP A 77 -3.51 1.38 10.17
N GLU A 78 -4.62 2.05 9.87
CA GLU A 78 -5.49 2.63 10.90
C GLU A 78 -6.25 1.56 11.70
N ASP A 79 -6.46 0.38 11.12
CA ASP A 79 -7.16 -0.76 11.73
C ASP A 79 -6.23 -1.65 12.59
N GLU A 80 -4.95 -1.26 12.77
CA GLU A 80 -3.93 -1.96 13.57
C GLU A 80 -3.64 -3.42 13.15
N ILE A 81 -3.93 -3.78 11.90
CA ILE A 81 -3.78 -5.13 11.31
C ILE A 81 -2.33 -5.64 11.44
N PHE A 82 -1.33 -4.75 11.31
CA PHE A 82 0.08 -5.10 11.38
C PHE A 82 0.55 -5.48 12.78
N LEU A 83 -0.18 -5.11 13.84
CA LEU A 83 0.19 -5.49 15.22
C LEU A 83 0.24 -7.00 15.42
N GLU A 84 -0.64 -7.75 14.75
CA GLU A 84 -0.68 -9.22 14.81
C GLU A 84 0.51 -9.87 14.10
N ARG A 85 1.30 -9.09 13.36
CA ARG A 85 2.46 -9.53 12.55
C ARG A 85 3.76 -8.88 13.03
N SER A 86 3.86 -8.61 14.33
CA SER A 86 5.00 -7.92 14.95
C SER A 86 6.37 -8.57 14.70
N GLU A 87 6.41 -9.87 14.39
CA GLU A 87 7.61 -10.60 13.99
C GLU A 87 8.27 -10.08 12.70
N TYR A 88 7.52 -9.30 11.91
CA TYR A 88 7.98 -8.67 10.68
C TYR A 88 8.39 -7.19 10.84
N PHE A 89 8.25 -6.60 12.04
CA PHE A 89 8.62 -5.20 12.24
C PHE A 89 10.10 -4.92 11.98
N ASN A 90 10.34 -3.79 11.32
CA ASN A 90 11.64 -3.33 10.82
C ASN A 90 12.29 -4.27 9.78
N LYS A 91 11.55 -5.24 9.24
CA LYS A 91 12.01 -6.11 8.15
C LYS A 91 11.44 -5.65 6.82
N TYR A 92 12.15 -6.02 5.75
CA TYR A 92 11.58 -5.98 4.41
C TYR A 92 10.55 -7.10 4.29
N VAL A 93 9.37 -6.76 3.79
CA VAL A 93 8.25 -7.68 3.60
C VAL A 93 7.68 -7.57 2.20
N GLU A 94 6.94 -8.61 1.81
CA GLU A 94 6.05 -8.62 0.67
C GLU A 94 4.64 -9.02 1.12
N ILE A 95 3.65 -8.23 0.70
CA ILE A 95 2.23 -8.40 1.02
C ILE A 95 1.44 -8.41 -0.29
N GLU A 96 0.51 -9.34 -0.44
CA GLU A 96 -0.51 -9.28 -1.48
C GLU A 96 -1.85 -8.86 -0.89
N VAL A 97 -2.48 -7.84 -1.48
CA VAL A 97 -3.80 -7.34 -1.10
C VAL A 97 -4.73 -7.33 -2.32
N ALA A 98 -6.03 -7.47 -2.10
CA ALA A 98 -7.08 -7.55 -3.12
C ALA A 98 -8.20 -6.55 -2.87
#